data_AF-A0A3D4JM29-F1
#
_entry.id   AF-A0A3D4JM29-F1
#
_cell.length_a   1.000
_cell.length_b   1.000
_cell.length_c   1.000
_cell.angle_alpha   90.00
_cell.angle_beta   90.00
_cell.angle_gamma   90.00
#
_symmetry.space_group_name_H-M   'P 1'
#
loop_
_entity.id
_entity.type
_entity.pdbx_description
1 polymer ?
#
loop_
_entity_poly.entity_id
_entity_poly.type
_entity_poly.pdbx_seq_one_letter_code
_entity_poly.pdbx_strand_id
1 'polypeptide(L)' 'MFYTKVALGENAEIKVELDSENIYNLCPYCGEEVQVDLSELFSDGISDFYSTEVCCEKCSILRGIHDGKLI' A
#
# COMPACT_ATOMS: atom_id res chain seq x y z
N MET A 1 -8.67 0.66 15.25
CA MET A 1 -7.59 -0.35 15.36
C MET A 1 -7.85 -1.40 14.31
N PHE A 2 -7.01 -1.44 13.27
CA PHE A 2 -7.06 -2.44 12.20
C PHE A 2 -5.95 -3.47 12.44
N TYR A 3 -6.13 -4.69 11.95
CA TYR A 3 -5.10 -5.73 12.02
C TYR A 3 -5.22 -6.67 10.83
N THR A 4 -4.10 -7.20 10.38
CA THR A 4 -4.11 -8.37 9.48
C THR A 4 -4.13 -9.65 10.32
N LYS A 5 -4.83 -10.66 9.81
CA LYS A 5 -4.95 -11.97 10.44
C LYS A 5 -4.65 -13.03 9.40
N VAL A 6 -3.62 -13.84 9.66
CA VAL A 6 -3.21 -14.92 8.76
C VAL A 6 -3.24 -16.23 9.54
N ALA A 7 -3.93 -17.24 8.99
CA ALA A 7 -3.90 -18.60 9.54
C ALA A 7 -2.62 -19.32 9.07
N LEU A 8 -1.90 -19.93 10.00
CA LEU A 8 -0.71 -20.76 9.72
C LEU A 8 -1.03 -22.26 9.72
N GLY A 9 -2.31 -22.62 9.79
CA GLY A 9 -2.81 -23.98 9.91
C GLY A 9 -4.11 -24.02 10.71
N GLU A 10 -4.54 -25.22 11.13
CA GLU A 10 -5.81 -25.40 11.83
C GLU A 10 -5.85 -24.76 13.22
N ASN A 11 -4.69 -24.63 13.89
CA ASN A 11 -4.60 -24.22 15.29
C ASN A 11 -3.65 -23.04 15.57
N ALA A 12 -3.17 -22.35 14.53
CA ALA A 12 -2.24 -21.24 14.69
C ALA A 12 -2.62 -20.05 13.80
N GLU A 13 -2.54 -18.85 14.35
CA GLU A 13 -2.77 -17.60 13.64
C GLU A 13 -1.73 -16.55 14.03
N ILE A 14 -1.36 -15.71 13.06
CA ILE A 14 -0.63 -14.47 13.29
C ILE A 14 -1.64 -13.33 13.22
N LYS A 15 -1.59 -12.44 14.21
CA LYS A 15 -2.25 -11.13 14.17
C LYS A 15 -1.18 -10.05 14.24
N VAL A 16 -1.20 -9.14 13.28
CA VAL A 16 -0.35 -7.96 13.28
C VAL A 16 -1.27 -6.75 13.27
N GLU A 17 -1.19 -5.94 14.31
CA GLU A 17 -1.87 -4.64 14.36
C GLU A 17 -1.30 -3.74 13.27
N LEU A 18 -2.16 -2.99 12.58
CA LEU A 18 -1.74 -2.07 11.53
C LEU A 18 -1.63 -0.65 12.10
N ASP A 19 -0.49 -0.02 11.89
CA ASP A 19 -0.16 1.34 12.27
C ASP A 19 0.52 2.08 11.09
N SER A 20 0.89 3.34 11.29
CA SER A 20 1.54 4.15 10.24
C SER A 20 2.94 3.66 9.83
N GLU A 21 3.54 2.75 10.59
CA GLU A 21 4.93 2.29 10.41
C GLU A 21 5.02 0.91 9.76
N ASN A 22 3.92 0.16 9.69
CA ASN A 22 3.93 -1.24 9.27
C ASN A 22 3.12 -1.55 8.00
N ILE A 23 2.80 -0.52 7.20
CA ILE A 23 2.00 -0.63 5.99
C ILE A 23 2.85 -0.34 4.77
N TYR A 24 2.93 -1.32 3.88
CA TYR A 24 3.81 -1.28 2.71
C TYR A 24 3.09 -1.79 1.46
N ASN A 25 3.50 -1.24 0.32
CA ASN A 25 3.14 -1.66 -1.03
C ASN A 25 4.43 -1.99 -1.79
N LEU A 26 4.35 -2.87 -2.79
CA LEU A 26 5.42 -3.03 -3.78
C LEU A 26 5.10 -2.19 -5.01
N CYS A 27 6.04 -1.33 -5.40
CA CYS A 27 5.87 -0.50 -6.59
C CYS A 27 5.61 -1.40 -7.81
N PRO A 28 4.52 -1.17 -8.58
CA PRO A 28 4.15 -2.05 -9.70
C PRO A 28 5.15 -2.05 -10.86
N TYR A 29 6.08 -1.08 -10.90
CA TYR A 29 7.05 -0.93 -11.98
C TYR A 29 8.43 -1.50 -11.68
N CYS A 30 8.91 -1.38 -10.44
CA CYS A 30 10.26 -1.81 -10.05
C CYS A 30 10.30 -2.83 -8.92
N GLY A 31 9.17 -3.08 -8.24
CA GLY A 31 9.08 -4.00 -7.10
C GLY A 31 9.72 -3.49 -5.81
N GLU A 32 10.11 -2.22 -5.75
CA GLU A 32 10.63 -1.60 -4.52
C GLU A 32 9.53 -1.43 -3.47
N GLU A 33 9.86 -1.68 -2.21
CA GLU A 33 8.95 -1.43 -1.09
C GLU A 33 8.73 0.07 -0.88
N VAL A 34 7.46 0.46 -0.78
CA VAL A 34 7.01 1.81 -0.50
C VAL A 34 6.17 1.77 0.76
N GLN A 35 6.54 2.56 1.76
CA GLN A 35 5.70 2.75 2.94
C GLN A 35 4.49 3.60 2.57
N VAL A 36 3.30 3.21 3.04
CA VAL A 36 2.04 3.83 2.64
C VAL A 36 1.32 4.42 3.85
N ASP A 37 0.94 5.69 3.76
CA ASP A 37 -0.02 6.31 4.67
C ASP A 37 -1.45 6.04 4.17
N LEU A 38 -2.19 5.18 4.88
CA LEU A 38 -3.58 4.86 4.51
C LEU A 38 -4.53 6.06 4.64
N SER A 39 -4.24 7.00 5.53
CA SER A 39 -5.08 8.18 5.71
C SER A 39 -4.99 9.10 4.51
N GLU A 40 -3.79 9.25 3.95
CA GLU A 40 -3.56 9.97 2.70
C GLU A 40 -4.14 9.19 1.52
N LEU A 41 -3.83 7.89 1.42
CA LEU A 41 -4.25 7.05 0.29
C LEU A 41 -5.77 7.02 0.11
N PHE A 42 -6.54 6.91 1.19
CA PHE A 42 -8.00 6.83 1.13
C PHE A 42 -8.71 8.17 1.34
N SER A 43 -7.97 9.28 1.38
CA SER A 43 -8.56 10.62 1.55
C SER A 43 -9.42 11.05 0.36
N ASP A 44 -9.17 10.48 -0.83
CA ASP A 44 -9.88 10.80 -2.07
C ASP A 44 -11.30 10.22 -2.15
N GLY A 45 -11.63 9.24 -1.30
CA GLY A 45 -12.90 8.50 -1.34
C GLY A 45 -13.09 7.62 -2.58
N ILE A 46 -12.04 7.39 -3.37
CA ILE A 46 -12.04 6.59 -4.60
C ILE A 46 -11.15 5.35 -4.43
N SER A 47 -10.02 5.50 -3.75
CA SER A 47 -9.04 4.44 -3.55
C SER A 47 -9.57 3.28 -2.70
N ASP A 48 -9.10 2.06 -2.98
CA ASP A 48 -9.48 0.83 -2.26
C ASP A 48 -8.27 -0.11 -2.03
N PHE A 49 -8.46 -1.17 -1.24
CA PHE A 49 -7.38 -2.11 -0.90
C PHE A 49 -7.04 -3.13 -2.01
N TYR A 50 -7.82 -3.19 -3.08
CA TYR A 50 -7.73 -4.25 -4.08
C TYR A 50 -7.13 -3.78 -5.41
N SER A 51 -7.46 -2.56 -5.82
CA SER A 51 -7.16 -2.00 -7.14
C SER A 51 -6.24 -0.77 -7.08
N THR A 52 -6.08 -0.15 -5.90
CA THR A 52 -5.14 0.97 -5.76
C THR A 52 -3.70 0.47 -5.68
N GLU A 53 -2.86 0.94 -6.60
CA GLU A 53 -1.42 0.69 -6.62
C GLU A 53 -0.66 1.96 -6.25
N VAL A 54 0.31 1.86 -5.35
CA VAL A 54 1.20 2.97 -4.98
C VAL A 54 2.49 2.87 -5.77
N CYS A 55 2.92 3.97 -6.38
CA CYS A 55 4.14 4.04 -7.18
C CYS A 55 5.27 4.67 -6.35
N CYS A 56 6.49 4.14 -6.43
CA CYS A 56 7.63 4.80 -5.78
C CYS A 56 7.98 6.12 -6.47
N GLU A 57 8.59 7.04 -5.73
CA GLU A 57 8.96 8.38 -6.19
C GLU A 57 9.81 8.34 -7.48
N LYS A 58 10.77 7.41 -7.55
CA LYS A 58 11.61 7.26 -8.74
C LYS A 58 10.78 6.91 -9.99
N CYS A 59 9.87 5.95 -9.86
CA CYS A 59 9.05 5.51 -10.98
C CYS A 59 7.97 6.53 -11.34
N SER A 60 7.44 7.29 -10.37
CA SER A 60 6.49 8.37 -10.66
C SER A 60 7.16 9.48 -11.48
N ILE A 61 8.37 9.90 -11.11
CA ILE A 61 9.15 10.88 -11.88
C ILE A 61 9.48 10.38 -13.29
N LEU A 62 10.01 9.16 -13.42
CA LEU A 62 10.43 8.60 -14.71
C LEU A 62 9.27 8.44 -15.71
N ARG A 63 8.05 8.26 -15.21
CA ARG A 63 6.86 8.02 -16.02
C ARG A 63 5.99 9.27 -16.16
N GLY A 64 6.37 10.38 -15.54
CA GLY A 64 5.55 11.59 -15.49
C GLY A 64 4.20 11.30 -14.82
N ILE A 65 4.18 10.60 -13.69
CA ILE A 65 2.96 10.35 -12.91
C ILE A 65 2.94 11.33 -11.75
N HIS A 66 1.89 12.17 -11.67
CA HIS A 66 1.60 13.03 -10.53
C HIS A 66 0.16 12.77 -10.07
N ASP A 67 -0.06 12.47 -8.80
CA ASP A 67 -1.38 12.12 -8.22
C ASP A 67 -2.17 11.08 -9.05
N GLY A 68 -1.49 10.03 -9.51
CA GLY A 68 -2.11 8.97 -10.33
C GLY A 68 -2.46 9.37 -11.77
N LYS A 69 -2.03 10.55 -12.24
CA LYS A 69 -2.26 11.02 -13.61
C LYS A 69 -0.94 11.18 -14.37
N LEU A 70 -0.94 10.76 -15.64
CA LEU A 70 0.16 11.03 -16.58
C LEU A 70 0.14 12.52 -16.94
N ILE A 71 1.26 13.21 -16.72
CA ILE A 71 1.52 14.60 -17.11
C ILE A 71 2.34 14.68 -18.40
#